data_AF-U9UE23-F1
#
_entry.id   AF-U9UE23-F1
#
_cell.length_a   1.000
_cell.length_b   1.000
_cell.length_c   1.000
_cell.angle_alpha   90.00
_cell.angle_beta   90.00
_cell.angle_gamma   90.00
#
_symmetry.space_group_name_H-M   'P 1'
#
loop_
_entity.id
_entity.type
_entity.pdbx_description
1 polymer ?
#
loop_
_entity_poly.entity_id
_entity_poly.type
_entity_poly.pdbx_seq_one_letter_code
_entity_poly.pdbx_strand_id
1 'polypeptide(L)'
;MRPIISNDIPKSYKELIVKYWNPDPDLRPDISEIHDTLLKWWSSVYHNSLTPICLEFLTTNKIQKPTITKETKELKDIVLPNKKNLEPSEFIDFIVRNHFVKFINLSELSIVAKPIESGISPRIKHA
;
A
#
# COMPACT_ATOMS: atom_id res chain seq x y z
N MET A 1 -34.25 4.86 -15.39
CA MET A 1 -33.11 4.38 -16.22
C MET A 1 -31.87 4.36 -15.33
N ARG A 2 -31.00 3.36 -15.42
CA ARG A 2 -29.76 3.31 -14.63
C ARG A 2 -28.63 4.00 -15.40
N PRO A 3 -27.72 4.70 -14.70
CA PRO A 3 -26.60 5.35 -15.38
C PRO A 3 -25.63 4.31 -15.94
N ILE A 4 -24.96 4.68 -17.02
CA ILE A 4 -23.92 3.86 -17.63
C ILE A 4 -22.69 3.92 -16.70
N ILE A 5 -22.25 2.76 -16.23
CA ILE A 5 -21.06 2.67 -15.37
C ILE A 5 -19.82 2.66 -16.27
N SER A 6 -18.93 3.64 -16.11
CA SER A 6 -17.66 3.68 -16.85
C SER A 6 -16.81 2.44 -16.56
N ASN A 7 -15.94 2.06 -17.51
CA ASN A 7 -14.92 1.04 -17.28
C ASN A 7 -13.65 1.61 -16.64
N ASP A 8 -13.57 2.94 -16.50
CA ASP A 8 -12.42 3.63 -15.92
C ASP A 8 -12.50 3.73 -14.39
N ILE A 9 -13.42 3.00 -13.74
CA ILE A 9 -13.50 2.94 -12.27
C ILE A 9 -12.96 1.59 -11.77
N PRO A 10 -12.53 1.52 -10.50
CA PRO A 10 -12.12 0.26 -9.91
C PRO A 10 -13.24 -0.79 -10.06
N LYS A 11 -12.90 -1.98 -10.59
CA LYS A 11 -13.75 -3.18 -10.63
C LYS A 11 -14.52 -3.43 -9.32
N SER A 12 -13.86 -3.41 -8.17
CA SER A 12 -14.46 -3.56 -6.84
C SER A 12 -15.54 -2.51 -6.58
N TYR A 13 -15.32 -1.27 -7.02
CA TYR A 13 -16.31 -0.19 -6.93
C TYR A 13 -17.48 -0.41 -7.89
N LYS A 14 -17.21 -0.87 -9.12
CA LYS A 14 -18.24 -1.25 -10.10
C LYS A 14 -19.13 -2.38 -9.58
N GLU A 15 -18.54 -3.41 -8.99
CA GLU A 15 -19.27 -4.54 -8.41
C GLU A 15 -20.17 -4.09 -7.25
N LEU A 16 -19.69 -3.20 -6.39
CA LEU A 16 -20.50 -2.62 -5.31
C LEU A 16 -21.71 -1.85 -5.85
N ILE A 17 -21.52 -1.03 -6.89
CA ILE A 17 -22.61 -0.30 -7.56
C ILE A 17 -23.64 -1.27 -8.16
N VAL A 18 -23.19 -2.33 -8.84
CA VAL A 18 -24.07 -3.36 -9.42
C VAL A 18 -24.86 -4.08 -8.34
N LYS A 19 -24.22 -4.43 -7.21
CA LYS A 19 -24.90 -5.05 -6.05
C LYS A 19 -25.94 -4.11 -5.45
N TYR A 20 -25.61 -2.82 -5.28
CA TYR A 20 -26.52 -1.81 -4.76
C TYR A 20 -27.74 -1.58 -5.66
N TRP A 21 -27.52 -1.57 -6.96
CA TRP A 21 -28.58 -1.54 -7.95
C TRP A 21 -29.05 -2.95 -8.29
N ASN A 22 -29.21 -3.89 -7.38
CA ASN A 22 -29.88 -5.16 -7.77
C ASN A 22 -31.35 -4.87 -8.18
N PRO A 23 -31.87 -5.38 -9.32
CA PRO A 23 -33.30 -5.25 -9.64
C PRO A 23 -34.19 -5.80 -8.52
N ASP A 24 -33.77 -6.89 -7.91
CA ASP A 24 -34.38 -7.48 -6.72
C ASP A 24 -34.00 -6.66 -5.47
N PRO A 25 -34.95 -6.04 -4.75
CA PRO A 25 -34.69 -5.31 -3.52
C PRO A 25 -34.04 -6.16 -2.42
N ASP A 26 -34.37 -7.45 -2.34
CA ASP A 26 -33.94 -8.33 -1.25
C ASP A 26 -32.47 -8.76 -1.39
N LEU A 27 -31.92 -8.60 -2.60
CA LEU A 27 -30.51 -8.85 -2.90
C LEU A 27 -29.64 -7.60 -2.79
N ARG A 28 -30.24 -6.44 -2.50
CA ARG A 28 -29.47 -5.21 -2.30
C ARG A 28 -28.81 -5.25 -0.93
N PRO A 29 -27.56 -4.78 -0.83
CA PRO A 29 -26.94 -4.62 0.46
C PRO A 29 -27.65 -3.54 1.26
N ASP A 30 -27.75 -3.75 2.57
CA ASP A 30 -28.22 -2.70 3.46
C ASP A 30 -27.17 -1.60 3.67
N ILE A 31 -27.58 -0.52 4.31
CA ILE A 31 -26.69 0.64 4.52
C ILE A 31 -25.49 0.31 5.40
N SER A 32 -25.62 -0.64 6.32
CA SER A 32 -24.54 -1.11 7.20
C SER A 32 -23.52 -1.90 6.39
N GLU A 33 -23.96 -2.82 5.52
CA GLU A 33 -23.06 -3.56 4.62
C GLU A 33 -22.26 -2.62 3.71
N ILE A 34 -22.90 -1.56 3.19
CA ILE A 34 -22.22 -0.54 2.37
C ILE A 34 -21.20 0.22 3.21
N HIS A 35 -21.60 0.70 4.39
CA HIS A 35 -20.73 1.42 5.30
C HIS A 35 -19.50 0.59 5.65
N ASP A 36 -19.67 -0.67 6.03
CA ASP A 36 -18.59 -1.55 6.46
C ASP A 36 -17.64 -1.88 5.31
N THR A 37 -18.18 -2.05 4.10
CA THR A 37 -17.37 -2.25 2.89
C THR A 37 -16.48 -1.04 2.62
N LEU A 38 -17.07 0.17 2.63
CA LEU A 38 -16.33 1.41 2.39
C LEU A 38 -15.31 1.69 3.50
N LEU A 39 -15.70 1.48 4.76
CA LEU A 39 -14.82 1.65 5.91
C LEU A 39 -13.63 0.69 5.88
N LYS A 40 -13.84 -0.56 5.46
CA LYS A 40 -12.77 -1.55 5.28
C LYS A 40 -11.79 -1.11 4.19
N TRP A 41 -12.28 -0.62 3.06
CA TRP A 41 -11.42 -0.12 1.99
C TRP A 41 -10.64 1.12 2.43
N TRP A 42 -11.32 2.09 3.06
CA TRP A 42 -10.68 3.29 3.60
C TRP A 42 -9.59 2.94 4.63
N SER A 43 -9.91 2.07 5.59
CA SER A 43 -8.96 1.60 6.61
C SER A 43 -7.75 0.91 5.97
N SER A 44 -7.96 0.12 4.92
CA SER A 44 -6.87 -0.54 4.21
C SER A 44 -5.94 0.46 3.54
N VAL A 45 -6.49 1.51 2.92
CA VAL A 45 -5.71 2.60 2.34
C VAL A 45 -4.98 3.40 3.43
N TYR A 46 -5.67 3.77 4.51
CA TYR A 46 -5.12 4.60 5.57
C TYR A 46 -3.98 3.93 6.33
N HIS A 47 -4.09 2.63 6.61
CA HIS A 47 -3.05 1.86 7.30
C HIS A 47 -1.97 1.31 6.37
N ASN A 48 -1.88 1.81 5.12
CA ASN A 48 -0.95 1.37 4.10
C ASN A 48 -0.96 -0.16 3.89
N SER A 49 -2.10 -0.82 4.11
CA SER A 49 -2.23 -2.24 3.82
C SER A 49 -2.43 -2.38 2.31
N LEU A 50 -1.45 -2.99 1.65
CA LEU A 50 -1.40 -3.15 0.20
C LEU A 50 -2.36 -4.25 -0.27
N THR A 51 -3.64 -4.14 0.08
CA THR A 51 -4.66 -5.10 -0.35
C THR A 51 -4.87 -5.01 -1.86
N PRO A 52 -5.35 -6.09 -2.51
CA PRO A 52 -5.69 -6.07 -3.94
C PRO A 52 -6.63 -4.92 -4.32
N ILE A 53 -7.57 -4.57 -3.43
CA ILE A 53 -8.51 -3.48 -3.63
C ILE A 53 -7.78 -2.13 -3.60
N CYS A 54 -6.89 -1.90 -2.63
CA CYS A 54 -6.06 -0.69 -2.60
C CYS A 54 -5.26 -0.53 -3.90
N LEU A 55 -4.64 -1.61 -4.40
CA LEU A 55 -3.89 -1.60 -5.64
C LEU A 55 -4.77 -1.23 -6.84
N GLU A 56 -5.98 -1.78 -6.91
CA GLU A 56 -6.96 -1.51 -7.96
C GLU A 56 -7.40 -0.04 -8.00
N PHE A 57 -7.62 0.57 -6.84
CA PHE A 57 -7.93 2.00 -6.73
C PHE A 57 -6.74 2.87 -7.16
N LEU A 58 -5.52 2.49 -6.77
CA LEU A 58 -4.31 3.23 -7.13
C LEU A 58 -3.99 3.14 -8.63
N THR A 59 -4.15 1.97 -9.26
CA THR A 59 -3.90 1.81 -10.70
C THR A 59 -4.91 2.58 -11.53
N THR A 60 -6.18 2.57 -11.12
CA THR A 60 -7.26 3.24 -11.84
C THR A 60 -7.17 4.77 -11.71
N ASN A 61 -6.81 5.30 -10.54
CA ASN A 61 -6.62 6.74 -10.35
C ASN A 61 -5.45 7.32 -11.18
N LYS A 62 -4.42 6.51 -11.48
CA LYS A 62 -3.33 6.94 -12.37
C LYS A 62 -3.78 7.11 -13.81
N ILE A 63 -4.82 6.38 -14.25
CA ILE A 63 -5.41 6.51 -15.59
C ILE A 63 -6.24 7.81 -15.70
N GLN A 64 -6.79 8.31 -14.59
CA GLN A 64 -7.69 9.47 -14.58
C GLN A 64 -7.03 10.83 -14.33
N LYS A 65 -5.71 10.92 -14.08
CA LYS A 65 -5.11 12.22 -13.70
C LYS A 65 -5.07 13.19 -14.89
N PRO A 66 -5.78 14.34 -14.85
CA PRO A 66 -5.41 15.49 -15.67
C PRO A 66 -4.08 16.01 -15.13
N THR A 67 -3.21 16.43 -16.05
CA THR A 67 -1.99 17.21 -15.83
C THR A 67 -2.05 18.06 -14.55
N ILE A 68 -1.39 17.63 -13.48
CA ILE A 68 -1.04 18.53 -12.36
C ILE A 68 0.17 19.34 -12.82
N THR A 69 -0.11 20.42 -13.55
CA THR A 69 0.82 21.54 -13.70
C THR A 69 0.90 22.29 -12.37
N LYS A 70 1.94 21.99 -11.59
CA LYS A 70 3.01 22.91 -11.16
C LYS A 70 3.60 22.47 -9.81
N GLU A 71 4.86 22.04 -9.92
CA GLU A 71 5.86 21.82 -8.87
C GLU A 71 5.64 20.65 -7.90
N THR A 72 5.99 19.45 -8.37
CA THR A 72 6.73 18.50 -7.52
C THR A 72 7.90 18.00 -8.35
N LYS A 73 9.10 18.48 -8.02
CA LYS A 73 10.36 18.13 -8.70
C LYS A 73 10.53 16.61 -8.71
N GLU A 74 10.68 16.07 -9.93
CA GLU A 74 11.06 14.70 -10.31
C GLU A 74 10.91 13.61 -9.25
N LEU A 75 9.73 12.99 -9.19
CA LEU A 75 9.63 11.62 -8.69
C LEU A 75 10.03 10.71 -9.86
N LYS A 76 11.34 10.42 -9.95
CA LYS A 76 11.88 9.43 -10.88
C LYS A 76 11.16 8.10 -10.66
N ASP A 77 10.82 7.41 -11.75
CA ASP A 77 10.00 6.20 -11.74
C ASP A 77 10.49 5.20 -10.67
N ILE A 78 9.57 4.76 -9.82
CA ILE A 78 9.88 3.81 -8.76
C ILE A 78 10.31 2.49 -9.41
N VAL A 79 11.57 2.10 -9.24
CA VAL A 79 12.12 0.86 -9.81
C VAL A 79 11.79 -0.30 -8.88
N LEU A 80 10.76 -1.07 -9.23
CA LEU A 80 10.32 -2.21 -8.44
C LEU A 80 11.26 -3.43 -8.64
N PRO A 81 11.66 -4.12 -7.56
CA PRO A 81 12.46 -5.33 -7.68
C PRO A 81 11.62 -6.48 -8.25
N ASN A 82 12.21 -7.24 -9.18
CA ASN A 82 11.58 -8.43 -9.78
C ASN A 82 11.48 -9.64 -8.82
N LYS A 83 12.03 -9.52 -7.60
CA LYS A 83 12.08 -10.59 -6.60
C LYS A 83 11.33 -10.16 -5.34
N LYS A 84 10.47 -11.03 -4.82
CA LYS A 84 9.63 -10.78 -3.64
C LYS A 84 10.40 -10.79 -2.31
N ASN A 85 11.55 -11.48 -2.26
CA ASN A 85 12.42 -11.58 -1.09
C ASN A 85 13.79 -11.02 -1.45
N LEU A 86 14.01 -9.76 -1.12
CA LEU A 86 15.29 -9.08 -1.28
C LEU A 86 16.22 -9.46 -0.13
N GLU A 87 17.48 -9.75 -0.45
CA GLU A 87 18.49 -9.80 0.59
C GLU A 87 18.61 -8.43 1.28
N PRO A 88 19.04 -8.38 2.55
CA PRO A 88 19.10 -7.11 3.30
C PRO A 88 19.85 -6.00 2.58
N SER A 89 20.93 -6.33 1.86
CA SER A 89 21.69 -5.38 1.03
C SER A 89 20.90 -4.88 -0.18
N GLU A 90 20.19 -5.75 -0.89
CA GLU A 90 19.35 -5.39 -2.04
C GLU A 90 18.17 -4.51 -1.63
N PHE A 91 17.62 -4.74 -0.43
CA PHE A 91 16.56 -3.94 0.15
C PHE A 91 17.02 -2.53 0.52
N ILE A 92 18.20 -2.40 1.12
CA ILE A 92 18.82 -1.10 1.41
C ILE A 92 19.05 -0.34 0.09
N ASP A 93 19.62 -1.01 -0.91
CA ASP A 93 19.83 -0.43 -2.24
C ASP A 93 18.53 0.05 -2.87
N PHE A 94 17.46 -0.73 -2.78
CA PHE A 94 16.13 -0.35 -3.25
C PHE A 94 15.58 0.89 -2.55
N ILE A 95 15.70 0.97 -1.22
CA ILE A 95 15.27 2.14 -0.42
C ILE A 95 16.00 3.40 -0.85
N VAL A 96 17.33 3.31 -1.03
CA VAL A 96 18.18 4.44 -1.41
C VAL A 96 17.88 4.89 -2.85
N ARG A 97 17.82 3.93 -3.80
CA ARG A 97 17.55 4.21 -5.22
C ARG A 97 16.21 4.89 -5.44
N ASN A 98 15.19 4.51 -4.66
CA ASN A 98 13.85 5.10 -4.74
C ASN A 98 13.66 6.32 -3.83
N HIS A 99 14.73 6.84 -3.22
CA HIS A 99 14.71 8.00 -2.33
C HIS A 99 13.73 7.91 -1.15
N PHE A 100 13.38 6.69 -0.70
CA PHE A 100 12.45 6.51 0.43
C PHE A 100 13.04 6.96 1.76
N VAL A 101 14.36 7.09 1.86
CA VAL A 101 15.07 7.68 3.00
C VAL A 101 14.56 9.06 3.40
N LYS A 102 13.95 9.83 2.48
CA LYS A 102 13.37 11.15 2.79
C LYS A 102 12.11 11.07 3.67
N PHE A 103 11.47 9.91 3.70
CA PHE A 103 10.21 9.68 4.41
C PHE A 103 10.38 8.83 5.67
N ILE A 104 11.56 8.22 5.85
CA ILE A 104 11.85 7.41 7.03
C ILE A 104 12.55 8.30 8.06
N ASN A 105 11.87 8.57 9.17
CA ASN A 105 12.46 9.31 10.27
C ASN A 105 13.46 8.42 11.02
N LEU A 106 14.72 8.85 11.09
CA LEU A 106 15.82 8.07 11.67
C LEU A 106 15.58 7.73 13.15
N SER A 107 14.82 8.56 13.87
CA SER A 107 14.47 8.32 15.27
C SER A 107 13.53 7.11 15.47
N GLU A 108 12.74 6.75 14.46
CA GLU A 108 11.81 5.61 14.53
C GLU A 108 12.52 4.26 14.34
N LEU A 109 13.68 4.26 13.66
CA LEU A 109 14.49 3.04 13.47
C LEU A 109 15.39 2.74 14.67
N SER A 110 15.67 3.74 15.51
CA SER A 110 16.58 3.61 16.65
C SER A 110 16.03 2.76 17.81
N ILE A 111 14.71 2.54 17.88
CA ILE A 111 14.09 1.89 19.05
C ILE A 111 14.19 0.35 18.96
N VAL A 112 14.45 -0.21 17.78
CA VAL A 112 14.39 -1.67 17.53
C VAL A 112 15.78 -2.33 17.48
N ALA A 113 16.86 -1.57 17.29
CA ALA A 113 18.20 -2.12 17.28
C ALA A 113 18.73 -2.32 18.71
N LYS A 114 18.32 -3.42 19.37
CA LYS A 114 19.10 -3.93 20.50
C LYS A 114 20.51 -4.24 20.00
N PRO A 115 21.58 -3.78 20.66
CA PRO A 115 22.94 -4.17 20.30
C PRO A 115 23.02 -5.69 20.36
N ILE A 116 23.55 -6.30 19.31
CA ILE A 116 23.98 -7.70 19.39
C ILE A 116 25.10 -7.69 20.43
N GLU A 117 24.84 -8.25 21.61
CA GLU A 117 25.87 -8.43 22.62
C GLU A 117 27.02 -9.18 21.95
N SER A 118 28.15 -8.47 21.80
CA SER A 118 29.43 -9.04 21.42
C SER A 118 29.72 -10.17 22.40
N GLY A 119 29.54 -11.41 21.94
CA GLY A 119 29.82 -12.61 22.71
C GLY A 119 31.21 -12.53 23.31
N ILE A 120 31.27 -12.43 24.64
CA ILE A 120 32.48 -12.60 25.41
C ILE A 120 32.95 -14.04 25.18
N SER A 121 34.04 -14.19 24.43
CA SER A 121 34.76 -15.45 24.29
C SER A 121 35.17 -15.96 25.68
N PRO A 122 34.83 -17.20 26.09
CA PRO A 122 35.32 -17.75 27.34
C PRO A 122 36.82 -17.96 27.23
N ARG A 123 37.58 -17.19 28.01
CA ARG A 123 39.01 -17.36 28.19
C ARG A 123 39.24 -18.68 28.93
N ILE A 124 39.74 -19.69 28.23
CA ILE A 124 40.19 -20.97 28.80
C ILE A 124 41.24 -20.65 29.86
N LYS A 125 40.97 -21.00 31.13
CA LYS A 125 41.99 -21.04 32.17
C LYS A 125 42.60 -22.44 32.14
N HIS A 126 43.84 -22.53 31.66
CA HIS A 126 44.68 -23.68 31.90
C HIS A 126 45.05 -23.70 33.39
N ALA A 127 44.82 -24.84 34.04
CA ALA A 127 45.43 -25.25 35.30
C ALA A 127 46.19 -26.54 35.02
#